data_AF-A0A823J8W5-F1
#
_entry.id   AF-A0A823J8W5-F1
#
_cell.length_a   1.000
_cell.length_b   1.000
_cell.length_c   1.000
_cell.angle_alpha   90.00
_cell.angle_beta   90.00
_cell.angle_gamma   90.00
#
_symmetry.space_group_name_H-M   'P 1'
#
loop_
_entity.id
_entity.type
_entity.pdbx_description
1 polymer ?
#
loop_
_entity_poly.entity_id
_entity_poly.type
_entity_poly.pdbx_seq_one_letter_code
_entity_poly.pdbx_strand_id
1 'polypeptide(L)' 'MRKTFKIWLKVTWKSGLCKNVSLEVEARTFQEAFKKAEKMLPKSKVEKVKHLQANVIGYIYDPSVRGVEKFGQSKIR' A
#
# COMPACT_ATOMS: atom_id res chain seq x y z
N MET A 1 -9.56 -8.90 1.92
CA MET A 1 -8.12 -9.24 1.86
C MET A 1 -7.31 -7.96 1.77
N ARG A 2 -6.25 -7.80 2.56
CA ARG A 2 -5.31 -6.67 2.39
C ARG A 2 -4.34 -6.98 1.24
N LYS A 3 -3.96 -5.96 0.50
CA LYS A 3 -3.02 -6.03 -0.61
C LYS A 3 -1.94 -4.98 -0.39
N THR A 4 -0.76 -5.25 -0.94
CA THR A 4 0.33 -4.29 -0.99
C THR A 4 0.24 -3.54 -2.31
N PHE A 5 0.13 -2.21 -2.22
CA PHE A 5 0.05 -1.31 -3.36
C PHE A 5 1.34 -0.52 -3.46
N LYS A 6 1.91 -0.43 -4.67
CA LYS A 6 2.93 0.54 -5.02
C LYS A 6 2.27 1.77 -5.60
N ILE A 7 2.41 2.90 -4.92
CA ILE A 7 1.79 4.17 -5.24
C ILE A 7 2.85 5.13 -5.75
N TRP A 8 2.62 5.75 -6.90
CA TRP A 8 3.46 6.82 -7.43
C TRP A 8 2.77 8.17 -7.27
N LEU A 9 3.48 9.08 -6.61
CA LEU A 9 3.05 10.44 -6.33
C LEU A 9 4.05 11.42 -6.92
N LYS A 10 3.56 12.54 -7.47
CA LYS A 10 4.37 13.73 -7.72
C LYS A 10 4.17 14.70 -6.57
N VAL A 11 5.22 14.93 -5.80
CA VAL A 11 5.19 15.79 -4.61
C VAL A 11 5.91 17.09 -4.92
N THR A 12 5.22 18.20 -4.68
CA THR A 12 5.78 19.54 -4.74
C THR A 12 5.97 20.02 -3.31
N TRP A 13 7.21 20.33 -2.96
CA TRP A 13 7.60 20.86 -1.66
C TRP A 13 7.50 22.38 -1.66
N LYS A 14 7.21 22.97 -0.50
CA LYS A 14 7.15 24.44 -0.32
C LYS A 14 8.44 25.16 -0.70
N SER A 15 9.58 24.46 -0.74
CA SER A 15 10.85 24.99 -1.23
C SER A 15 10.90 25.15 -2.75
N GLY A 16 9.83 24.84 -3.48
CA GLY A 16 9.77 24.83 -4.95
C GLY A 16 10.27 23.52 -5.58
N LEU A 17 10.80 22.58 -4.78
CA LEU A 17 11.32 21.31 -5.29
C LEU A 17 10.16 20.37 -5.65
N CYS A 18 10.14 19.88 -6.89
CA CYS A 18 9.15 18.90 -7.35
C CYS A 18 9.82 17.56 -7.66
N LYS A 19 9.35 16.46 -7.03
CA LYS A 19 9.92 15.12 -7.22
C LYS A 19 8.85 14.05 -7.33
N ASN A 20 9.14 13.01 -8.10
CA ASN A 20 8.35 11.78 -8.11
C ASN A 20 8.80 10.89 -6.95
N VAL A 21 7.84 10.36 -6.21
CA VAL A 21 8.05 9.49 -5.05
C VAL A 21 7.20 8.24 -5.24
N SER A 22 7.80 7.07 -5.01
CA SER A 22 7.07 5.81 -4.94
C SER A 22 7.00 5.31 -3.50
N LEU A 23 5.82 4.91 -3.05
CA LEU A 23 5.58 4.38 -1.70
C LEU A 23 4.88 3.04 -1.81
N GLU A 24 5.26 2.09 -0.95
CA GLU A 24 4.59 0.80 -0.83
C GLU A 24 3.73 0.82 0.43
N VAL A 25 2.44 0.53 0.27
CA VAL A 25 1.45 0.66 1.34
C VAL A 25 0.48 -0.53 1.34
N GLU A 26 0.16 -0.99 2.54
CA GLU A 26 -0.83 -2.04 2.73
C GLU A 26 -2.23 -1.44 2.87
N ALA A 27 -3.17 -1.86 2.04
CA ALA A 27 -4.54 -1.37 2.06
C ALA A 27 -5.53 -2.43 1.57
N ARG A 28 -6.83 -2.18 1.74
CA ARG A 28 -7.88 -3.00 1.11
C ARG A 28 -8.26 -2.47 -0.28
N THR A 29 -8.17 -1.16 -0.48
CA THR A 29 -8.55 -0.48 -1.73
C THR A 29 -7.48 0.51 -2.17
N PHE A 30 -7.48 0.89 -3.46
CA PHE A 30 -6.61 1.94 -3.98
C PHE A 30 -6.82 3.29 -3.28
N GLN A 31 -8.07 3.65 -2.97
CA GLN A 31 -8.37 4.91 -2.28
C GLN A 31 -7.77 4.95 -0.87
N GLU A 32 -7.82 3.83 -0.13
CA GLU A 32 -7.17 3.73 1.18
C GLU A 32 -5.64 3.79 1.03
N ALA A 33 -5.09 3.14 0.00
CA ALA A 33 -3.66 3.18 -0.30
C ALA A 33 -3.17 4.62 -0.57
N PHE A 34 -3.86 5.38 -1.42
CA PHE A 34 -3.51 6.79 -1.67
C PHE A 34 -3.57 7.64 -0.40
N LYS A 35 -4.64 7.53 0.38
CA LYS A 35 -4.76 8.26 1.66
C LYS A 35 -3.64 7.92 2.65
N LYS A 36 -3.22 6.64 2.71
CA LYS A 36 -2.08 6.22 3.54
C LYS A 36 -0.77 6.79 3.01
N ALA A 37 -0.52 6.68 1.72
CA ALA A 37 0.67 7.22 1.07
C ALA A 37 0.81 8.75 1.29
N GLU A 38 -0.28 9.51 1.21
CA GLU A 38 -0.28 10.94 1.50
C GLU A 38 -0.01 11.27 2.97
N LYS A 39 -0.51 10.46 3.91
CA LYS A 39 -0.23 10.62 5.34
C LYS A 39 1.23 10.35 5.71
N MET A 40 1.94 9.54 4.91
CA MET A 40 3.37 9.28 5.12
C MET A 40 4.26 10.46 4.69
N LEU A 41 3.74 11.42 3.93
CA LEU A 41 4.48 12.60 3.54
C LEU A 41 4.51 13.65 4.67
N PRO A 42 5.63 14.35 4.89
CA PRO A 42 5.73 15.41 5.89
C PRO A 42 4.94 16.65 5.47
N LYS A 43 3.66 16.70 5.87
CA LYS A 43 2.68 17.74 5.48
C LYS A 43 3.14 19.18 5.69
N SER A 44 3.98 19.44 6.68
CA SER A 44 4.52 20.79 6.93
C SER A 44 5.38 21.30 5.77
N LYS A 45 6.05 20.38 5.07
CA LYS A 45 6.96 20.66 3.95
C LYS A 45 6.28 20.51 2.59
N VAL A 46 5.21 19.71 2.48
CA VAL A 46 4.46 19.51 1.23
C VAL A 46 3.61 20.74 0.94
N GLU A 47 3.62 21.18 -0.31
CA GLU A 47 2.67 22.15 -0.85
C GLU A 47 1.55 21.46 -1.61
N LYS A 48 1.91 20.52 -2.50
CA LYS A 48 0.95 19.82 -3.36
C LYS A 48 1.36 18.38 -3.62
N VAL A 49 0.37 17.49 -3.68
CA VAL A 49 0.52 16.10 -4.10
C VAL A 49 -0.35 15.85 -5.32
N LYS A 50 0.19 15.19 -6.34
CA LYS A 50 -0.58 14.67 -7.48
C LYS A 50 -0.43 13.16 -7.54
N HIS A 51 -1.56 12.46 -7.59
CA HIS A 51 -1.60 11.00 -7.76
C HIS A 51 -1.31 10.68 -9.23
N LEU A 52 -0.32 9.82 -9.48
CA LEU A 52 0.06 9.44 -10.84
C LEU A 52 -0.46 8.05 -11.18
N GLN A 53 -0.05 7.06 -10.40
CA GLN A 53 -0.34 5.65 -10.68
C GLN A 53 -0.37 4.86 -9.37
N ALA A 54 -1.06 3.72 -9.41
CA ALA A 54 -1.02 2.72 -8.36
C ALA A 54 -1.11 1.32 -8.96
N ASN A 55 -0.25 0.40 -8.50
CA ASN A 55 -0.27 -1.01 -8.89
C ASN A 55 -0.34 -1.90 -7.65
N VAL A 56 -1.03 -3.04 -7.75
CA VAL A 56 -0.94 -4.09 -6.72
C VAL A 56 0.34 -4.88 -6.97
N ILE A 57 1.22 -4.92 -5.98
CA ILE A 57 2.52 -5.63 -6.06
C ILE A 57 2.56 -6.88 -5.18
N GLY A 58 1.57 -7.09 -4.33
CA GLY A 58 1.48 -8.26 -3.47
C GLY A 58 0.12 -8.41 -2.82
N TYR A 59 -0.17 -9.63 -2.39
CA TYR A 59 -1.35 -9.94 -1.60
C TYR A 59 -0.87 -10.35 -0.21
N ILE A 60 -1.39 -9.71 0.82
CA ILE A 60 -1.08 -10.11 2.19
C ILE A 60 -1.96 -11.32 2.46
N TYR A 61 -1.33 -12.48 2.61
CA TYR A 61 -2.01 -13.69 3.04
C TYR A 61 -2.49 -13.45 4.47
N ASP A 62 -3.81 -13.30 4.63
CA ASP A 62 -4.46 -13.21 5.94
C ASP A 62 -4.81 -14.64 6.34
N PRO A 63 -4.12 -15.27 7.31
CA PRO A 63 -4.41 -16.63 7.73
C PRO A 63 -5.80 -16.79 8.36
N SER A 64 -6.56 -15.71 8.56
CA SER A 64 -7.89 -15.71 9.19
C SER A 64 -9.01 -16.22 8.29
N VAL A 65 -8.73 -16.69 7.07
CA VAL A 65 -9.73 -17.42 6.28
C VAL A 65 -9.89 -18.80 6.93
N ARG A 66 -10.83 -18.88 7.88
CA ARG A 66 -11.35 -20.12 8.49
C ARG A 66 -11.36 -21.26 7.46
N GLY A 67 -10.46 -22.23 7.63
CA GLY A 67 -10.40 -23.40 6.75
C GLY A 67 -9.04 -24.10 6.63
N VAL A 68 -7.94 -23.47 7.03
CA VAL A 68 -6.58 -24.06 6.91
C VAL A 68 -6.18 -24.89 8.14
N GLU A 69 -7.14 -25.55 8.79
CA GLU A 69 -6.88 -26.51 9.89
C GLU A 69 -6.81 -27.97 9.41
N LYS A 70 -6.71 -28.25 8.11
CA LYS A 70 -6.72 -29.64 7.59
C LYS A 70 -5.62 -30.01 6.59
N PHE A 71 -4.48 -29.30 6.58
CA PHE A 71 -3.34 -29.67 5.72
C PHE A 71 -2.22 -30.44 6.43
N GLY A 72 -2.48 -31.00 7.62
CA GLY A 72 -1.46 -31.68 8.44
C GLY A 72 -1.86 -32.99 9.11
N GLN A 73 -3.05 -33.55 8.84
CA GLN A 73 -3.46 -34.85 9.37
C GLN A 73 -3.96 -35.79 8.28
N SER A 74 -3.14 -36.01 7.25
CA SER A 74 -3.25 -37.27 6.52
C SER A 74 -2.43 -38.29 7.30
N LYS A 75 -3.09 -39.02 8.22
CA LYS A 75 -2.52 -40.22 8.82
C LYS A 75 -2.14 -41.15 7.66
N ILE A 76 -0.84 -41.29 7.43
CA ILE A 76 -0.29 -42.42 6.67
C ILE A 76 -0.71 -43.64 7.49
N ARG A 77 -1.60 -44.45 6.92
CA ARG A 77 -2.00 -45.76 7.43
C ARG A 77 -1.53 -46.80 6.43
#